data_AF-A0A090D0T9-F1
#
_entry.id   AF-A0A090D0T9-F1
#
_cell.length_a   1.000
_cell.length_b   1.000
_cell.length_c   1.000
_cell.angle_alpha   90.00
_cell.angle_beta   90.00
_cell.angle_gamma   90.00
#
_symmetry.space_group_name_H-M   'P 1'
#
loop_
_entity.id
_entity.type
_entity.pdbx_description
1 polymer ?
#
loop_
_entity_poly.entity_id
_entity_poly.type
_entity_poly.pdbx_seq_one_letter_code
_entity_poly.pdbx_strand_id
1 'polypeptide(L)'
;MNLAKYQSYFHDGTLIDIIHIKNTVEISISSCEIDLNDLERKIPLAHDGTIRGKIIVKKNIKVLIDKKNIPLNELRMFYDRAEILNLNVSKNEIKIFLLWKTLRPVVKDEKYSELKIEAEEIYFENIPTLLDPFEFTEPSLSEYATRSHYHQLNPEVSSKDNKYLDKEGNPTAQGSLASYLTDSIKIKSNDFSSNYNEKLPISKYEMEFHDGNLINIEHKDQNLTLTIISSELKTRIVDIDNIKVSFDNRIKGNLHFDEVTKILKWGKDFQGPLNMFSDFASIYYLKFYEGGVVLSVIWERYFPRFQELKNDKFQIEAKKIYWESLPNLED
;
A
#
# COMPACT_ATOMS: atom_id res chain seq x y z
N MET A 1 -20.34 4.77 22.98
CA MET A 1 -20.29 6.26 23.01
C MET A 1 -21.47 6.82 22.22
N ASN A 2 -22.01 7.99 22.56
CA ASN A 2 -23.10 8.59 21.79
C ASN A 2 -22.53 9.38 20.59
N LEU A 3 -22.40 8.72 19.45
CA LEU A 3 -21.80 9.30 18.24
C LEU A 3 -22.55 10.54 17.72
N ALA A 4 -23.87 10.63 17.93
CA ALA A 4 -24.66 11.78 17.49
C ALA A 4 -24.17 13.11 18.09
N LYS A 5 -23.50 13.08 19.25
CA LYS A 5 -22.87 14.27 19.87
C LYS A 5 -21.60 14.73 19.16
N TYR A 6 -20.94 13.83 18.42
CA TYR A 6 -19.63 14.05 17.80
C TYR A 6 -19.71 14.02 16.28
N GLN A 7 -20.90 13.84 15.71
CA GLN A 7 -21.08 13.67 14.26
C GLN A 7 -20.56 14.86 13.45
N SER A 8 -20.56 16.06 14.03
CA SER A 8 -20.01 17.26 13.40
C SER A 8 -18.50 17.19 13.18
N TYR A 9 -17.74 16.39 13.93
CA TYR A 9 -16.29 16.24 13.70
C TYR A 9 -15.95 15.29 12.56
N PHE A 10 -16.93 14.58 12.00
CA PHE A 10 -16.69 13.66 10.89
C PHE A 10 -16.83 14.31 9.51
N HIS A 11 -17.05 15.62 9.43
CA HIS A 11 -16.80 16.34 8.17
C HIS A 11 -15.32 16.25 7.84
N ASP A 12 -15.01 16.00 6.58
CA ASP A 12 -13.64 15.75 6.09
C ASP A 12 -12.96 14.54 6.77
N GLY A 13 -13.76 13.70 7.45
CA GLY A 13 -13.33 12.44 8.00
C GLY A 13 -13.16 11.38 6.91
N THR A 14 -12.78 10.17 7.32
CA THR A 14 -12.58 9.05 6.38
C THR A 14 -13.46 7.86 6.76
N LEU A 15 -14.14 7.29 5.77
CA LEU A 15 -14.72 5.96 5.85
C LEU A 15 -13.62 4.97 5.47
N ILE A 16 -13.19 4.19 6.47
CA ILE A 16 -12.05 3.28 6.36
C ILE A 16 -12.48 1.94 5.77
N ASP A 17 -13.54 1.34 6.31
CA ASP A 17 -13.98 0.01 5.90
C ASP A 17 -15.46 -0.23 6.19
N ILE A 18 -16.07 -1.16 5.44
CA ILE A 18 -17.40 -1.69 5.69
C ILE A 18 -17.33 -3.22 5.68
N ILE A 19 -17.51 -3.82 6.86
CA ILE A 19 -17.49 -5.27 7.05
C ILE A 19 -18.91 -5.75 7.37
N HIS A 20 -19.32 -6.82 6.71
CA HIS A 20 -20.58 -7.50 7.01
C HIS A 20 -20.33 -8.90 7.56
N ILE A 21 -20.73 -9.14 8.82
CA ILE A 21 -20.62 -10.43 9.50
C ILE A 21 -22.02 -10.87 9.95
N LYS A 22 -22.58 -11.88 9.26
CA LYS A 22 -23.90 -12.48 9.53
C LYS A 22 -25.05 -11.45 9.45
N ASN A 23 -25.44 -10.89 10.59
CA ASN A 23 -26.54 -9.93 10.75
C ASN A 23 -26.03 -8.62 11.38
N THR A 24 -24.76 -8.32 11.18
CA THR A 24 -24.07 -7.16 11.74
C THR A 24 -23.24 -6.49 10.66
N VAL A 25 -23.43 -5.18 10.52
CA VAL A 25 -22.57 -4.33 9.70
C VAL A 25 -21.69 -3.53 10.63
N GLU A 26 -20.40 -3.52 10.35
CA GLU A 26 -19.40 -2.68 11.01
C GLU A 26 -18.91 -1.66 9.99
N ILE A 27 -18.96 -0.38 10.35
CA ILE A 27 -18.51 0.74 9.52
C ILE A 27 -17.38 1.42 10.29
N SER A 28 -16.15 1.23 9.82
CA SER A 28 -14.95 1.83 10.41
C SER A 28 -14.80 3.25 9.89
N ILE A 29 -14.69 4.23 10.79
CA ILE A 29 -14.59 5.65 10.44
C ILE A 29 -13.54 6.38 11.28
N SER A 30 -12.97 7.43 10.71
CA SER A 30 -12.12 8.42 11.37
C SER A 30 -12.70 9.83 11.17
N SER A 31 -12.60 10.68 12.18
CA SER A 31 -12.98 12.10 12.11
C SER A 31 -11.86 12.94 11.50
N CYS A 32 -12.10 14.24 11.30
CA CYS A 32 -11.00 15.20 11.17
C CYS A 32 -10.29 15.41 12.53
N GLU A 33 -9.14 16.06 12.51
CA GLU A 33 -8.41 16.43 13.73
C GLU A 33 -9.27 17.38 14.59
N ILE A 34 -9.29 17.13 15.90
CA ILE A 34 -10.11 17.88 16.85
C ILE A 34 -9.21 18.68 17.79
N ASP A 35 -9.49 19.98 17.94
CA ASP A 35 -8.89 20.76 19.03
C ASP A 35 -9.37 20.22 20.38
N LEU A 36 -8.44 19.80 21.23
CA LEU A 36 -8.74 19.28 22.57
C LEU A 36 -9.56 20.26 23.42
N ASN A 37 -9.48 21.56 23.14
CA ASN A 37 -10.28 22.59 23.82
C ASN A 37 -11.76 22.57 23.44
N ASP A 38 -12.10 22.03 22.26
CA ASP A 38 -13.47 21.94 21.76
C ASP A 38 -14.22 20.72 22.32
N LEU A 39 -13.51 19.80 23.00
CA LEU A 39 -14.11 18.62 23.61
C LEU A 39 -14.65 18.90 25.00
N GLU A 40 -15.97 19.05 25.12
CA GLU A 40 -16.67 19.15 26.43
C GLU A 40 -16.36 17.97 27.38
N ARG A 41 -15.97 16.81 26.82
CA ARG A 41 -15.59 15.60 27.58
C ARG A 41 -14.34 14.98 26.99
N LYS A 42 -13.42 14.59 27.86
CA LYS A 42 -12.24 13.79 27.51
C LYS A 42 -12.67 12.42 26.99
N ILE A 43 -12.78 12.31 25.68
CA ILE A 43 -12.84 11.03 24.98
C ILE A 43 -11.42 10.63 24.60
N PRO A 44 -11.09 9.33 24.61
CA PRO A 44 -9.83 8.87 24.04
C PRO A 44 -9.79 9.21 22.55
N LEU A 45 -8.79 9.99 22.14
CA LEU A 45 -8.50 10.28 20.74
C LEU A 45 -7.35 9.39 20.28
N ALA A 46 -7.26 9.20 18.97
CA ALA A 46 -6.05 8.72 18.33
C ALA A 46 -4.90 9.73 18.51
N HIS A 47 -3.70 9.30 18.17
CA HIS A 47 -2.48 10.08 18.39
C HIS A 47 -2.44 11.42 17.63
N ASP A 48 -3.13 11.47 16.49
CA ASP A 48 -3.27 12.60 15.60
C ASP A 48 -4.48 13.49 15.96
N GLY A 49 -5.05 13.31 17.15
CA GLY A 49 -6.18 14.11 17.62
C GLY A 49 -7.51 13.76 16.96
N THR A 50 -7.63 12.62 16.28
CA THR A 50 -8.89 12.18 15.65
C THR A 50 -9.72 11.23 16.54
N ILE A 51 -11.03 11.20 16.32
CA ILE A 51 -11.93 10.15 16.83
C ILE A 51 -11.94 9.04 15.81
N ARG A 52 -11.51 7.84 16.22
CA ARG A 52 -11.55 6.65 15.37
C ARG A 52 -12.41 5.58 16.00
N GLY A 53 -13.14 4.82 15.20
CA GLY A 53 -13.96 3.74 15.74
C GLY A 53 -14.86 3.08 14.73
N LYS A 54 -15.79 2.27 15.26
CA LYS A 54 -16.73 1.49 14.46
C LYS A 54 -18.16 1.87 14.81
N ILE A 55 -18.96 2.17 13.79
CA ILE A 55 -20.40 2.14 13.90
C ILE A 55 -20.84 0.70 13.71
N ILE A 56 -21.45 0.13 14.74
CA ILE A 56 -21.98 -1.23 14.72
C ILE A 56 -23.50 -1.16 14.55
N VAL A 57 -23.99 -1.83 13.51
CA VAL A 57 -25.41 -1.86 13.12
C VAL A 57 -25.92 -3.29 13.18
N LYS A 58 -27.02 -3.52 13.90
CA LYS A 58 -27.60 -4.85 14.12
C LYS A 58 -29.12 -4.84 13.96
N LYS A 59 -29.65 -6.01 13.54
CA LYS A 59 -31.08 -6.36 13.41
C LYS A 59 -31.87 -5.51 12.42
N ASN A 60 -32.63 -6.19 11.56
CA ASN A 60 -33.52 -5.57 10.56
C ASN A 60 -32.83 -4.46 9.74
N ILE A 61 -31.60 -4.75 9.30
CA ILE A 61 -30.75 -3.80 8.60
C ILE A 61 -31.29 -3.58 7.18
N LYS A 62 -31.59 -2.33 6.86
CA LYS A 62 -31.95 -1.89 5.51
C LYS A 62 -30.95 -0.87 5.03
N VAL A 63 -30.41 -1.11 3.84
CA VAL A 63 -29.35 -0.29 3.25
C VAL A 63 -29.86 0.34 1.97
N LEU A 64 -29.68 1.65 1.85
CA LEU A 64 -29.88 2.38 0.60
C LEU A 64 -28.58 3.09 0.21
N ILE A 65 -28.25 3.03 -1.08
CA ILE A 65 -27.21 3.86 -1.69
C ILE A 65 -27.87 4.66 -2.80
N ASP A 66 -27.78 5.98 -2.73
CA ASP A 66 -28.41 6.91 -3.69
C ASP A 66 -29.90 6.60 -3.89
N LYS A 67 -30.61 6.38 -2.78
CA LYS A 67 -32.04 6.01 -2.72
C LYS A 67 -32.41 4.65 -3.34
N LYS A 68 -31.42 3.83 -3.73
CA LYS A 68 -31.64 2.46 -4.22
C LYS A 68 -31.37 1.47 -3.10
N ASN A 69 -32.28 0.52 -2.90
CA ASN A 69 -32.04 -0.57 -1.94
C ASN A 69 -30.87 -1.43 -2.41
N ILE A 70 -29.93 -1.70 -1.50
CA ILE A 70 -28.78 -2.57 -1.76
C ILE A 70 -28.89 -3.82 -0.89
N PRO A 71 -28.76 -5.03 -1.48
CA PRO A 71 -28.66 -6.25 -0.70
C PRO A 71 -27.49 -6.19 0.30
N LEU A 72 -27.72 -6.66 1.53
CA LEU A 72 -26.73 -6.54 2.62
C LEU A 72 -25.39 -7.23 2.30
N ASN A 73 -25.42 -8.32 1.52
CA ASN A 73 -24.24 -9.04 1.03
C ASN A 73 -23.45 -8.28 -0.05
N GLU A 74 -24.02 -7.21 -0.62
CA GLU A 74 -23.38 -6.34 -1.59
C GLU A 74 -22.83 -5.05 -0.95
N LEU A 75 -23.18 -4.77 0.31
CA LEU A 75 -22.64 -3.63 1.04
C LEU A 75 -21.15 -3.87 1.38
N ARG A 76 -20.29 -3.04 0.80
CA ARG A 76 -18.83 -3.02 1.00
C ARG A 76 -18.27 -1.66 0.57
N MET A 77 -16.98 -1.43 0.82
CA MET A 77 -16.24 -0.35 0.15
C MET A 77 -16.26 -0.56 -1.37
N PHE A 78 -16.54 0.51 -2.12
CA PHE A 78 -16.56 0.48 -3.60
C PHE A 78 -15.28 1.03 -4.22
N TYR A 79 -14.52 1.82 -3.48
CA TYR A 79 -13.31 2.52 -3.89
C TYR A 79 -12.25 2.37 -2.82
N ASP A 80 -11.00 2.73 -3.16
CA ASP A 80 -9.84 2.60 -2.27
C ASP A 80 -10.03 3.46 -1.00
N ARG A 81 -10.65 4.65 -1.13
CA ARG A 81 -10.98 5.54 -0.01
C ARG A 81 -12.36 6.17 -0.18
N ALA A 82 -12.97 6.57 0.93
CA ALA A 82 -14.11 7.48 0.90
C ALA A 82 -13.98 8.56 1.96
N GLU A 83 -14.10 9.82 1.53
CA GLU A 83 -14.16 10.97 2.42
C GLU A 83 -15.60 11.18 2.90
N ILE A 84 -15.75 11.44 4.19
CA ILE A 84 -17.04 11.71 4.82
C ILE A 84 -17.30 13.21 4.71
N LEU A 85 -18.21 13.59 3.81
CA LEU A 85 -18.63 14.98 3.65
C LEU A 85 -19.59 15.39 4.77
N ASN A 86 -20.42 14.46 5.23
CA ASN A 86 -21.38 14.68 6.30
C ASN A 86 -21.83 13.36 6.92
N LEU A 87 -21.91 13.32 8.25
CA LEU A 87 -22.43 12.20 9.03
C LEU A 87 -23.65 12.66 9.84
N ASN A 88 -24.80 12.01 9.65
CA ASN A 88 -25.98 12.19 10.49
C ASN A 88 -26.35 10.87 11.15
N VAL A 89 -26.37 10.87 12.48
CA VAL A 89 -26.68 9.68 13.28
C VAL A 89 -27.90 9.99 14.16
N SER A 90 -28.92 9.15 14.01
CA SER A 90 -30.07 9.12 14.90
C SER A 90 -30.18 7.74 15.55
N LYS A 91 -31.19 7.54 16.40
CA LYS A 91 -31.36 6.29 17.16
C LYS A 91 -31.39 5.04 16.27
N ASN A 92 -32.05 5.12 15.11
CA ASN A 92 -32.35 3.97 14.24
C ASN A 92 -31.90 4.20 12.78
N GLU A 93 -31.19 5.28 12.50
CA GLU A 93 -30.78 5.66 11.15
C GLU A 93 -29.39 6.30 11.15
N ILE A 94 -28.55 5.88 10.21
CA ILE A 94 -27.29 6.52 9.86
C ILE A 94 -27.41 7.01 8.41
N LYS A 95 -26.99 8.24 8.15
CA LYS A 95 -26.77 8.78 6.80
C LYS A 95 -25.36 9.30 6.68
N ILE A 96 -24.62 8.80 5.70
CA ILE A 96 -23.25 9.20 5.39
C ILE A 96 -23.23 9.72 3.96
N PHE A 97 -22.85 10.98 3.79
CA PHE A 97 -22.54 11.55 2.50
C PHE A 97 -21.06 11.34 2.23
N LEU A 98 -20.78 10.64 1.13
CA LEU A 98 -19.43 10.15 0.82
C LEU A 98 -18.97 10.72 -0.51
N LEU A 99 -17.70 11.12 -0.55
CA LEU A 99 -16.93 11.28 -1.77
C LEU A 99 -15.98 10.09 -1.89
N TRP A 100 -16.36 9.12 -2.72
CA TRP A 100 -15.49 8.00 -3.05
C TRP A 100 -14.33 8.46 -3.92
N LYS A 101 -13.13 7.97 -3.64
CA LYS A 101 -11.90 8.32 -4.35
C LYS A 101 -11.07 7.07 -4.64
N THR A 102 -10.54 6.95 -5.84
CA THR A 102 -9.40 6.07 -6.11
C THR A 102 -8.11 6.76 -5.69
N LEU A 103 -7.22 6.03 -5.03
CA LEU A 103 -5.90 6.54 -4.62
C LEU A 103 -4.81 6.20 -5.65
N ARG A 104 -5.18 6.13 -6.94
CA ARG A 104 -4.34 5.58 -8.01
C ARG A 104 -3.79 6.70 -8.92
N PRO A 105 -2.58 6.58 -9.46
CA PRO A 105 -1.92 7.64 -10.24
C PRO A 105 -2.52 7.77 -11.63
N VAL A 106 -2.94 6.65 -12.23
CA VAL A 106 -3.37 6.60 -13.63
C VAL A 106 -4.85 6.92 -13.81
N VAL A 107 -5.68 6.66 -12.80
CA VAL A 107 -7.13 6.92 -12.85
C VAL A 107 -7.57 7.52 -11.52
N LYS A 108 -7.78 8.84 -11.53
CA LYS A 108 -8.44 9.58 -10.43
C LYS A 108 -9.94 9.64 -10.75
N ASP A 109 -10.69 8.70 -10.20
CA ASP A 109 -12.15 8.68 -10.26
C ASP A 109 -12.71 9.13 -8.92
N GLU A 110 -13.60 10.11 -8.98
CA GLU A 110 -14.33 10.62 -7.83
C GLU A 110 -15.83 10.42 -8.04
N LYS A 111 -16.52 9.94 -6.99
CA LYS A 111 -17.97 9.74 -7.04
C LYS A 111 -18.64 10.11 -5.74
N TYR A 112 -19.69 10.92 -5.85
CA TYR A 112 -20.57 11.23 -4.72
C TYR A 112 -21.58 10.11 -4.50
N SER A 113 -21.86 9.80 -3.24
CA SER A 113 -23.01 8.97 -2.88
C SER A 113 -23.59 9.32 -1.52
N GLU A 114 -24.87 9.00 -1.33
CA GLU A 114 -25.51 8.93 -0.01
C GLU A 114 -25.67 7.47 0.41
N LEU A 115 -24.97 7.05 1.47
CA LEU A 115 -25.19 5.78 2.15
C LEU A 115 -26.16 6.00 3.31
N LYS A 116 -27.31 5.35 3.25
CA LYS A 116 -28.32 5.38 4.30
C LYS A 116 -28.54 3.97 4.86
N ILE A 117 -28.47 3.83 6.18
CA ILE A 117 -28.68 2.56 6.88
C ILE A 117 -29.73 2.76 7.96
N GLU A 118 -30.79 1.96 7.91
CA GLU A 118 -31.84 1.88 8.94
C GLU A 118 -31.69 0.54 9.68
N ALA A 119 -31.75 0.57 11.01
CA ALA A 119 -31.68 -0.63 11.85
C ALA A 119 -32.29 -0.41 13.23
N GLU A 120 -32.52 -1.49 13.97
CA GLU A 120 -33.04 -1.39 15.35
C GLU A 120 -31.96 -1.01 16.36
N GLU A 121 -30.73 -1.43 16.12
CA GLU A 121 -29.61 -1.24 17.04
C GLU A 121 -28.43 -0.60 16.30
N ILE A 122 -28.10 0.62 16.70
CA ILE A 122 -26.91 1.35 16.24
C ILE A 122 -26.14 1.82 17.46
N TYR A 123 -24.86 1.50 17.52
CA TYR A 123 -23.97 2.04 18.54
C TYR A 123 -22.57 2.27 17.99
N PHE A 124 -21.80 3.12 18.68
CA PHE A 124 -20.43 3.44 18.31
C PHE A 124 -19.45 2.94 19.37
N GLU A 125 -18.47 2.19 18.89
CA GLU A 125 -17.29 1.74 19.63
C GLU A 125 -16.11 2.65 19.28
N ASN A 126 -15.60 3.38 20.28
CA ASN A 126 -14.44 4.24 20.10
C ASN A 126 -13.16 3.40 20.20
N ILE A 127 -12.36 3.41 19.14
CA ILE A 127 -11.14 2.61 18.99
C ILE A 127 -10.02 3.55 18.52
N PRO A 128 -9.35 4.26 19.44
CA PRO A 128 -8.26 5.19 19.10
C PRO A 128 -7.10 4.56 18.33
N THR A 129 -6.93 3.25 18.46
CA THR A 129 -5.87 2.49 17.78
C THR A 129 -6.34 1.86 16.46
N LEU A 130 -7.50 2.29 15.93
CA LEU A 130 -7.99 1.85 14.62
C LEU A 130 -7.11 2.46 13.53
N LEU A 131 -6.57 1.60 12.67
CA LEU A 131 -5.68 1.98 11.59
C LEU A 131 -6.50 2.20 10.31
N ASP A 132 -6.15 3.26 9.58
CA ASP A 132 -6.52 3.40 8.17
C ASP A 132 -5.37 2.80 7.35
N PRO A 133 -5.59 1.71 6.59
CA PRO A 133 -4.55 1.08 5.80
C PRO A 133 -3.99 1.98 4.68
N PHE A 134 -4.63 3.13 4.41
CA PHE A 134 -4.22 4.10 3.41
C PHE A 134 -3.70 5.42 4.01
N GLU A 135 -3.68 5.56 5.34
CA GLU A 135 -2.92 6.65 5.98
C GLU A 135 -1.43 6.31 5.95
N PHE A 136 -0.72 6.88 4.99
CA PHE A 136 0.75 6.77 4.85
C PHE A 136 1.53 7.49 5.97
N THR A 137 0.84 8.16 6.89
CA THR A 137 1.46 8.78 8.06
C THR A 137 1.22 7.89 9.28
N GLU A 138 2.02 6.85 9.45
CA GLU A 138 2.02 6.14 10.73
C GLU A 138 2.75 6.97 11.81
N PRO A 139 2.22 7.01 13.05
CA PRO A 139 2.88 7.66 14.17
C PRO A 139 4.26 7.06 14.45
N SER A 140 5.26 7.93 14.53
CA SER A 140 6.59 7.63 15.06
C SER A 140 6.61 7.38 16.59
N LEU A 141 5.61 6.65 17.11
CA LEU A 141 5.40 6.41 18.54
C LEU A 141 5.91 5.04 18.98
N SER A 142 6.54 4.99 20.16
CA SER A 142 7.20 3.81 20.72
C SER A 142 6.26 2.66 21.07
N GLU A 143 4.98 2.91 21.29
CA GLU A 143 3.96 1.90 21.63
C GLU A 143 3.54 1.02 20.44
N TYR A 144 3.76 1.48 19.21
CA TYR A 144 3.53 0.69 17.98
C TYR A 144 4.76 -0.13 17.57
N ALA A 145 5.94 0.21 18.09
CA ALA A 145 7.21 -0.48 17.79
C ALA A 145 7.25 -1.96 18.20
N THR A 146 6.28 -2.43 18.98
CA THR A 146 6.22 -3.81 19.51
C THR A 146 5.04 -4.63 18.98
N ARG A 147 4.18 -4.08 18.12
CA ARG A 147 3.04 -4.80 17.53
C ARG A 147 3.47 -5.66 16.35
N SER A 148 2.80 -6.79 16.13
CA SER A 148 3.14 -7.82 15.12
C SER A 148 3.14 -7.36 13.66
N HIS A 149 2.72 -6.12 13.38
CA HIS A 149 2.75 -5.49 12.06
C HIS A 149 4.05 -4.68 11.84
N TYR A 150 4.82 -4.44 12.91
CA TYR A 150 6.20 -3.94 12.85
C TYR A 150 7.15 -5.12 12.72
N HIS A 151 7.55 -5.45 11.49
CA HIS A 151 8.64 -6.40 11.27
C HIS A 151 9.97 -5.71 11.55
N GLN A 152 10.40 -5.69 12.81
CA GLN A 152 11.82 -5.52 13.10
C GLN A 152 12.52 -6.83 12.76
N LEU A 153 13.57 -6.76 11.93
CA LEU A 153 14.56 -7.84 11.88
C LEU A 153 15.07 -8.04 13.30
N ASN A 154 15.00 -9.28 13.80
CA ASN A 154 15.57 -9.61 15.10
C ASN A 154 17.08 -9.28 15.06
N PRO A 155 17.56 -8.30 15.85
CA PRO A 155 18.93 -7.79 15.76
C PRO A 155 19.98 -8.81 16.21
N GLU A 156 19.57 -9.94 16.81
CA GLU A 156 20.45 -10.99 17.30
C GLU A 156 20.63 -12.15 16.29
N VAL A 157 20.00 -12.09 15.12
CA VAL A 157 20.03 -13.19 14.14
C VAL A 157 21.29 -13.16 13.27
N SER A 158 22.11 -14.21 13.40
CA SER A 158 23.41 -14.34 12.74
C SER A 158 23.40 -15.13 11.43
N SER A 159 22.25 -15.69 11.00
CA SER A 159 22.15 -16.56 9.82
C SER A 159 21.00 -16.18 8.87
N LYS A 160 21.19 -16.42 7.56
CA LYS A 160 20.22 -16.08 6.49
C LYS A 160 18.89 -16.84 6.62
N ASP A 161 18.93 -18.04 7.20
CA ASP A 161 17.76 -18.93 7.28
C ASP A 161 16.78 -18.54 8.39
N ASN A 162 17.18 -17.65 9.30
CA ASN A 162 16.41 -17.24 10.47
C ASN A 162 15.91 -15.78 10.40
N LYS A 163 16.06 -15.12 9.23
CA LYS A 163 15.69 -13.71 9.01
C LYS A 163 14.19 -13.43 9.18
N TYR A 164 13.36 -14.47 9.11
CA TYR A 164 11.89 -14.40 9.05
C TYR A 164 11.20 -15.06 10.26
N LEU A 165 11.91 -15.14 11.38
CA LEU A 165 11.37 -15.62 12.65
C LEU A 165 11.24 -14.44 13.61
N ASP A 166 10.15 -14.40 14.39
CA ASP A 166 10.04 -13.46 15.50
C ASP A 166 11.07 -13.79 16.61
N LYS A 167 11.14 -12.95 17.65
CA LYS A 167 12.04 -13.14 18.80
C LYS A 167 11.75 -14.42 19.59
N GLU A 168 10.60 -15.05 19.37
CA GLU A 168 10.19 -16.34 19.95
C GLU A 168 10.44 -17.53 19.01
N GLY A 169 10.96 -17.30 17.79
CA GLY A 169 11.28 -18.34 16.82
C GLY A 169 10.11 -18.79 15.93
N ASN A 170 8.99 -18.07 15.92
CA ASN A 170 7.84 -18.42 15.09
C ASN A 170 7.96 -17.82 13.68
N PRO A 171 7.47 -18.52 12.64
CA PRO A 171 7.39 -17.97 11.29
C PRO A 171 6.47 -16.75 11.24
N THR A 172 6.98 -15.61 10.77
CA THR A 172 6.17 -14.40 10.56
C THR A 172 5.64 -14.34 9.13
N ALA A 173 4.38 -13.93 8.94
CA ALA A 173 3.84 -13.65 7.60
C ALA A 173 4.64 -12.52 6.93
N GLN A 174 4.86 -12.60 5.60
CA GLN A 174 5.58 -11.60 4.82
C GLN A 174 4.82 -10.27 4.86
N GLY A 175 5.33 -9.32 5.64
CA GLY A 175 4.98 -7.91 5.57
C GLY A 175 6.27 -7.10 5.45
N SER A 176 6.25 -6.17 4.51
CA SER A 176 7.35 -5.31 4.07
C SER A 176 7.98 -4.52 5.20
N LEU A 177 9.25 -4.75 5.52
CA LEU A 177 10.14 -3.84 6.30
C LEU A 177 11.63 -4.27 6.20
N ALA A 178 11.98 -5.06 5.18
CA ALA A 178 13.32 -5.63 4.99
C ALA A 178 14.37 -4.63 4.46
N SER A 179 13.96 -3.41 4.13
CA SER A 179 14.81 -2.26 3.77
C SER A 179 15.51 -1.71 5.02
N TYR A 180 16.59 -2.35 5.44
CA TYR A 180 17.69 -1.61 6.05
C TYR A 180 18.66 -1.36 4.91
N LEU A 181 19.02 -0.10 4.66
CA LEU A 181 20.31 0.21 4.05
C LEU A 181 21.38 -0.30 5.02
N THR A 182 21.63 -1.60 5.01
CA THR A 182 22.74 -2.18 5.76
C THR A 182 23.98 -1.67 5.05
N ASP A 183 24.87 -0.99 5.78
CA ASP A 183 26.24 -0.79 5.36
C ASP A 183 26.75 -2.09 4.77
N SER A 184 27.03 -2.04 3.47
CA SER A 184 27.31 -3.18 2.60
C SER A 184 27.93 -4.35 3.38
N ILE A 185 27.18 -5.44 3.53
CA ILE A 185 27.84 -6.73 3.72
C ILE A 185 28.68 -6.89 2.47
N LYS A 186 29.99 -6.67 2.59
CA LYS A 186 30.99 -7.02 1.59
C LYS A 186 30.91 -8.53 1.42
N ILE A 187 29.97 -8.99 0.63
CA ILE A 187 30.00 -10.33 0.06
C ILE A 187 31.26 -10.32 -0.78
N LYS A 188 32.29 -11.04 -0.33
CA LYS A 188 33.45 -11.34 -1.16
C LYS A 188 32.93 -12.11 -2.38
N SER A 189 32.65 -11.39 -3.46
CA SER A 189 32.45 -11.98 -4.76
C SER A 189 33.81 -12.50 -5.20
N ASN A 190 34.01 -13.82 -5.06
CA ASN A 190 35.10 -14.46 -5.76
C ASN A 190 34.81 -14.36 -7.27
N ASP A 191 35.74 -13.69 -7.94
CA ASP A 191 36.11 -13.80 -9.35
C ASP A 191 34.99 -13.94 -10.39
N PHE A 192 34.58 -12.81 -10.96
CA PHE A 192 34.39 -12.68 -12.41
C PHE A 192 34.90 -11.31 -12.86
N SER A 193 36.03 -11.32 -13.55
CA SER A 193 36.60 -10.16 -14.23
C SER A 193 36.03 -10.03 -15.64
N SER A 194 35.43 -8.89 -15.99
CA SER A 194 35.92 -7.98 -17.04
C SER A 194 34.85 -6.97 -17.52
N ASN A 195 35.25 -5.70 -17.60
CA ASN A 195 34.88 -4.68 -18.60
C ASN A 195 33.40 -4.22 -18.83
N TYR A 196 32.58 -4.09 -17.79
CA TYR A 196 31.47 -3.11 -17.79
C TYR A 196 31.74 -2.04 -16.73
N ASN A 197 32.09 -0.82 -17.17
CA ASN A 197 32.75 0.17 -16.31
C ASN A 197 31.86 1.22 -15.65
N GLU A 198 30.53 1.08 -15.68
CA GLU A 198 29.67 1.74 -14.69
C GLU A 198 28.59 0.75 -14.25
N LYS A 199 28.72 0.21 -13.03
CA LYS A 199 27.61 -0.51 -12.39
C LYS A 199 26.46 0.47 -12.28
N LEU A 200 25.34 0.13 -12.91
CA LEU A 200 24.06 0.84 -12.77
C LEU A 200 23.89 1.29 -11.30
N PRO A 201 23.78 2.60 -10.99
CA PRO A 201 23.70 3.06 -9.61
C PRO A 201 22.57 2.36 -8.83
N ILE A 202 21.46 2.08 -9.52
CA ILE A 202 20.29 1.41 -8.95
C ILE A 202 20.54 -0.05 -8.54
N SER A 203 21.55 -0.73 -9.10
CA SER A 203 21.86 -2.14 -8.78
C SER A 203 22.31 -2.37 -7.33
N LYS A 204 22.77 -1.32 -6.65
CA LYS A 204 23.08 -1.39 -5.20
C LYS A 204 21.83 -1.52 -4.33
N TYR A 205 20.67 -1.17 -4.87
CA TYR A 205 19.39 -1.08 -4.17
C TYR A 205 18.39 -2.17 -4.60
N GLU A 206 18.86 -3.25 -5.22
CA GLU A 206 18.02 -4.40 -5.61
C GLU A 206 17.04 -4.85 -4.54
N MET A 207 17.52 -4.90 -3.28
CA MET A 207 16.73 -5.34 -2.14
C MET A 207 15.64 -4.35 -1.74
N GLU A 208 15.80 -3.07 -2.06
CA GLU A 208 14.82 -2.03 -1.75
C GLU A 208 13.58 -2.12 -2.65
N PHE A 209 13.68 -2.80 -3.79
CA PHE A 209 12.54 -3.09 -4.66
C PHE A 209 11.78 -4.35 -4.25
N HIS A 210 12.23 -5.07 -3.21
CA HIS A 210 11.40 -6.12 -2.61
C HIS A 210 10.20 -5.46 -1.91
N ASP A 211 9.00 -5.91 -2.24
CA ASP A 211 7.73 -5.27 -1.90
C ASP A 211 7.54 -3.87 -2.55
N GLY A 212 8.34 -3.59 -3.57
CA GLY A 212 8.15 -2.45 -4.45
C GLY A 212 7.01 -2.69 -5.45
N ASN A 213 6.78 -1.71 -6.32
CA ASN A 213 5.71 -1.77 -7.32
C ASN A 213 6.27 -1.62 -8.73
N LEU A 214 5.75 -2.42 -9.66
CA LEU A 214 5.83 -2.20 -11.09
C LEU A 214 4.54 -1.50 -11.53
N ILE A 215 4.68 -0.24 -11.94
CA ILE A 215 3.56 0.65 -12.22
C ILE A 215 3.23 0.68 -13.72
N ASN A 216 4.24 0.55 -14.57
CA ASN A 216 4.05 0.60 -16.01
C ASN A 216 5.08 -0.24 -16.75
N ILE A 217 4.67 -0.74 -17.92
CA ILE A 217 5.54 -1.37 -18.91
C ILE A 217 5.26 -0.73 -20.26
N GLU A 218 6.27 -0.05 -20.80
CA GLU A 218 6.23 0.45 -22.17
C GLU A 218 7.19 -0.38 -23.03
N HIS A 219 6.65 -1.20 -23.92
CA HIS A 219 7.45 -2.00 -24.85
C HIS A 219 7.12 -1.60 -26.29
N LYS A 220 8.05 -0.90 -26.93
CA LYS A 220 7.94 -0.49 -28.33
C LYS A 220 9.17 -0.89 -29.12
N ASP A 221 8.95 -1.64 -30.20
CA ASP A 221 10.01 -2.20 -31.04
C ASP A 221 10.99 -3.06 -30.22
N GLN A 222 12.25 -2.63 -30.10
CA GLN A 222 13.25 -3.30 -29.27
C GLN A 222 13.56 -2.51 -27.98
N ASN A 223 12.77 -1.51 -27.64
CA ASN A 223 12.98 -0.72 -26.43
C ASN A 223 11.91 -1.05 -25.40
N LEU A 224 12.34 -1.22 -24.16
CA LEU A 224 11.49 -1.54 -23.04
C LEU A 224 11.79 -0.59 -21.88
N THR A 225 10.74 -0.04 -21.30
CA THR A 225 10.82 0.78 -20.10
C THR A 225 9.94 0.17 -19.03
N LEU A 226 10.51 -0.04 -17.84
CA LEU A 226 9.79 -0.46 -16.65
C LEU A 226 9.76 0.69 -15.66
N THR A 227 8.58 1.18 -15.33
CA THR A 227 8.42 2.19 -14.27
C THR A 227 8.25 1.46 -12.94
N ILE A 228 9.22 1.60 -12.05
CA ILE A 228 9.26 0.88 -10.78
C ILE A 228 9.44 1.82 -9.59
N ILE A 229 8.84 1.43 -8.47
CA ILE A 229 8.88 2.13 -7.18
C ILE A 229 9.39 1.14 -6.14
N SER A 230 10.36 1.56 -5.32
CA SER A 230 10.86 0.75 -4.21
C SER A 230 9.85 0.67 -3.06
N SER A 231 10.09 -0.20 -2.08
CA SER A 231 9.48 -0.05 -0.76
C SER A 231 9.91 1.28 -0.12
N GLU A 232 9.18 1.74 0.89
CA GLU A 232 9.59 2.88 1.69
C GLU A 232 10.91 2.59 2.42
N LEU A 233 11.83 3.56 2.36
CA LEU A 233 13.12 3.52 3.03
C LEU A 233 13.00 4.11 4.44
N LYS A 234 13.55 3.42 5.45
CA LYS A 234 13.48 3.85 6.87
C LYS A 234 14.21 5.15 7.18
N THR A 235 15.21 5.50 6.39
CA THR A 235 16.07 6.65 6.65
C THR A 235 15.70 7.77 5.70
N ARG A 236 15.43 8.97 6.24
CA ARG A 236 15.33 10.23 5.50
C ARG A 236 16.69 10.56 4.86
N ILE A 237 17.10 9.78 3.87
CA ILE A 237 18.28 10.05 3.08
C ILE A 237 17.79 10.79 1.86
N VAL A 238 18.13 12.07 1.80
CA VAL A 238 17.70 12.97 0.74
C VAL A 238 18.37 12.61 -0.59
N ASP A 239 19.55 11.96 -0.56
CA ASP A 239 20.26 11.45 -1.74
C ASP A 239 21.12 10.23 -1.35
N ILE A 240 20.88 9.05 -1.93
CA ILE A 240 21.74 7.87 -1.73
C ILE A 240 22.53 7.61 -3.00
N ASP A 241 23.86 7.74 -2.96
CA ASP A 241 24.75 7.54 -4.11
C ASP A 241 24.26 8.23 -5.42
N ASN A 242 23.78 9.49 -5.32
CA ASN A 242 23.20 10.27 -6.42
C ASN A 242 21.83 9.80 -6.95
N ILE A 243 21.11 8.96 -6.21
CA ILE A 243 19.71 8.63 -6.46
C ILE A 243 18.83 9.51 -5.58
N LYS A 244 18.01 10.34 -6.24
CA LYS A 244 17.03 11.17 -5.55
C LYS A 244 15.91 10.30 -5.03
N VAL A 245 15.61 10.47 -3.75
CA VAL A 245 14.49 9.81 -3.08
C VAL A 245 13.28 10.75 -3.14
N SER A 246 12.09 10.20 -3.32
CA SER A 246 10.83 10.93 -3.27
C SER A 246 10.47 11.38 -1.84
N PHE A 247 9.46 12.24 -1.70
CA PHE A 247 9.04 12.78 -0.40
C PHE A 247 8.56 11.71 0.59
N ASP A 248 7.99 10.62 0.09
CA ASP A 248 7.57 9.42 0.81
C ASP A 248 8.72 8.41 1.00
N ASN A 249 9.97 8.87 0.94
CA ASN A 249 11.19 8.08 1.14
C ASN A 249 11.29 6.85 0.23
N ARG A 250 10.91 6.94 -1.05
CA ARG A 250 11.02 5.83 -2.02
C ARG A 250 11.96 6.16 -3.17
N ILE A 251 12.55 5.14 -3.75
CA ILE A 251 13.27 5.24 -5.01
C ILE A 251 12.25 5.01 -6.13
N LYS A 252 12.00 6.06 -6.91
CA LYS A 252 11.04 6.04 -8.02
C LYS A 252 11.76 6.34 -9.32
N GLY A 253 11.43 5.62 -10.39
CA GLY A 253 12.03 5.88 -11.69
C GLY A 253 11.74 4.85 -12.76
N ASN A 254 12.38 5.07 -13.90
CA ASN A 254 12.32 4.22 -15.08
C ASN A 254 13.61 3.42 -15.22
N LEU A 255 13.44 2.12 -15.40
CA LEU A 255 14.51 1.23 -15.84
C LEU A 255 14.37 1.00 -17.34
N HIS A 256 15.28 1.59 -18.10
CA HIS A 256 15.29 1.56 -19.56
C HIS A 256 16.17 0.43 -20.08
N PHE A 257 15.69 -0.26 -21.10
CA PHE A 257 16.37 -1.33 -21.83
C PHE A 257 16.37 -0.97 -23.31
N ASP A 258 17.50 -0.47 -23.81
CA ASP A 258 17.69 -0.15 -25.22
C ASP A 258 18.18 -1.38 -25.97
N GLU A 259 17.55 -1.67 -27.11
CA GLU A 259 17.88 -2.83 -27.96
C GLU A 259 17.83 -4.16 -27.18
N VAL A 260 16.65 -4.47 -26.64
CA VAL A 260 16.32 -5.75 -25.99
C VAL A 260 16.69 -6.89 -26.91
N THR A 261 17.62 -7.72 -26.47
CA THR A 261 18.13 -8.87 -27.21
C THR A 261 17.36 -10.13 -26.87
N LYS A 262 16.86 -10.23 -25.63
CA LYS A 262 16.18 -11.43 -25.15
C LYS A 262 15.22 -11.13 -24.00
N ILE A 263 14.06 -11.78 -24.04
CA ILE A 263 13.15 -11.86 -22.89
C ILE A 263 12.84 -13.33 -22.65
N LEU A 264 13.08 -13.81 -21.43
CA LEU A 264 12.59 -15.09 -20.95
C LEU A 264 11.43 -14.87 -19.99
N LYS A 265 10.33 -15.57 -20.20
CA LYS A 265 9.23 -15.69 -19.24
C LYS A 265 9.24 -17.09 -18.65
N TRP A 266 9.44 -17.21 -17.34
CA TRP A 266 9.61 -18.50 -16.66
C TRP A 266 10.70 -19.38 -17.30
N GLY A 267 11.79 -18.76 -17.74
CA GLY A 267 12.93 -19.44 -18.38
C GLY A 267 12.70 -19.87 -19.83
N LYS A 268 11.53 -19.58 -20.43
CA LYS A 268 11.22 -19.85 -21.83
C LYS A 268 11.28 -18.57 -22.64
N ASP A 269 11.77 -18.65 -23.87
CA ASP A 269 11.79 -17.50 -24.79
C ASP A 269 10.38 -16.93 -24.94
N PHE A 270 10.25 -15.64 -24.62
CA PHE A 270 9.03 -14.88 -24.74
C PHE A 270 9.07 -14.08 -26.04
N GLN A 271 8.04 -14.23 -26.86
CA GLN A 271 7.92 -13.56 -28.15
C GLN A 271 6.81 -12.52 -28.07
N GLY A 272 7.10 -11.29 -28.49
CA GLY A 272 6.14 -10.18 -28.52
C GLY A 272 6.38 -9.12 -27.43
N PRO A 273 5.53 -8.07 -27.41
CA PRO A 273 5.65 -6.99 -26.45
C PRO A 273 5.29 -7.46 -25.04
N LEU A 274 6.08 -7.02 -24.09
CA LEU A 274 5.80 -7.16 -22.67
C LEU A 274 4.80 -6.07 -22.30
N ASN A 275 3.68 -6.44 -21.68
CA ASN A 275 2.64 -5.50 -21.27
C ASN A 275 2.26 -5.76 -19.82
N MET A 276 1.72 -4.73 -19.16
CA MET A 276 1.05 -4.90 -17.88
C MET A 276 -0.08 -5.92 -18.02
N PHE A 277 -0.17 -6.88 -17.09
CA PHE A 277 -1.27 -7.84 -17.04
C PHE A 277 -2.43 -7.37 -16.15
N SER A 278 -2.13 -6.51 -15.18
CA SER A 278 -3.08 -5.87 -14.28
C SER A 278 -2.63 -4.43 -14.05
N ASP A 279 -3.48 -3.63 -13.39
CA ASP A 279 -3.17 -2.23 -13.06
C ASP A 279 -1.94 -2.11 -12.13
N PHE A 280 -1.65 -3.17 -11.36
CA PHE A 280 -0.55 -3.22 -10.40
C PHE A 280 0.19 -4.55 -10.46
N ALA A 281 1.48 -4.49 -10.13
CA ALA A 281 2.23 -5.68 -9.77
C ALA A 281 3.23 -5.39 -8.66
N SER A 282 3.21 -6.20 -7.59
CA SER A 282 4.20 -6.12 -6.53
C SER A 282 5.47 -6.85 -6.95
N ILE A 283 6.61 -6.20 -6.78
CA ILE A 283 7.93 -6.75 -7.06
C ILE A 283 8.39 -7.51 -5.83
N TYR A 284 8.59 -8.82 -5.94
CA TYR A 284 9.14 -9.63 -4.84
C TYR A 284 10.57 -10.10 -5.11
N TYR A 285 11.09 -9.87 -6.33
CA TYR A 285 12.48 -10.15 -6.65
C TYR A 285 12.95 -9.29 -7.81
N LEU A 286 14.02 -8.53 -7.59
CA LEU A 286 14.76 -7.80 -8.61
C LEU A 286 16.24 -8.12 -8.46
N LYS A 287 16.90 -8.45 -9.57
CA LYS A 287 18.35 -8.68 -9.58
C LYS A 287 18.96 -8.24 -10.90
N PHE A 288 20.01 -7.43 -10.84
CA PHE A 288 20.83 -7.08 -11.99
C PHE A 288 21.95 -8.11 -12.17
N TYR A 289 22.30 -8.36 -13.42
CA TYR A 289 23.48 -9.12 -13.81
C TYR A 289 24.07 -8.50 -15.07
N GLU A 290 25.19 -9.03 -15.55
CA GLU A 290 25.83 -8.51 -16.74
C GLU A 290 24.91 -8.62 -17.96
N GLY A 291 24.54 -7.47 -18.54
CA GLY A 291 23.68 -7.38 -19.72
C GLY A 291 22.18 -7.56 -19.47
N GLY A 292 21.73 -7.68 -18.21
CA GLY A 292 20.31 -7.97 -17.97
C GLY A 292 19.80 -7.82 -16.54
N VAL A 293 18.50 -8.09 -16.41
CA VAL A 293 17.72 -8.00 -15.17
C VAL A 293 16.81 -9.20 -15.05
N VAL A 294 16.72 -9.76 -13.84
CA VAL A 294 15.68 -10.71 -13.45
C VAL A 294 14.68 -9.99 -12.59
N LEU A 295 13.42 -9.99 -13.00
CA LEU A 295 12.30 -9.36 -12.33
C LEU A 295 11.21 -10.39 -12.07
N SER A 296 10.75 -10.53 -10.84
CA SER A 296 9.61 -11.36 -10.50
C SER A 296 8.53 -10.52 -9.82
N VAL A 297 7.31 -10.67 -10.33
CA VAL A 297 6.15 -9.86 -9.91
C VAL A 297 4.95 -10.72 -9.57
N ILE A 298 4.17 -10.25 -8.61
CA ILE A 298 2.82 -10.73 -8.33
C ILE A 298 1.88 -9.73 -8.97
N TRP A 299 1.06 -10.17 -9.90
CA TRP A 299 0.04 -9.33 -10.50
C TRP A 299 -1.17 -9.27 -9.58
N GLU A 300 -1.61 -8.06 -9.30
CA GLU A 300 -2.62 -7.81 -8.28
C GLU A 300 -3.79 -7.03 -8.86
N ARG A 301 -4.99 -7.30 -8.37
CA ARG A 301 -6.17 -6.50 -8.65
C ARG A 301 -6.80 -6.09 -7.34
N TYR A 302 -7.03 -4.79 -7.18
CA TYR A 302 -7.65 -4.23 -5.98
C TYR A 302 -9.16 -3.99 -6.12
N PHE A 303 -9.70 -4.05 -7.35
CA PHE A 303 -11.14 -3.87 -7.60
C PHE A 303 -11.86 -5.20 -7.90
N PRO A 304 -13.03 -5.48 -7.27
CA PRO A 304 -13.66 -4.76 -6.15
C PRO A 304 -13.09 -5.16 -4.77
N ARG A 305 -12.08 -6.04 -4.74
CA ARG A 305 -11.32 -6.47 -3.56
C ARG A 305 -9.91 -6.81 -4.02
N PHE A 306 -8.96 -6.73 -3.11
CA PHE A 306 -7.62 -7.29 -3.30
C PHE A 306 -7.69 -8.76 -3.70
N GLN A 307 -6.97 -9.09 -4.78
CA GLN A 307 -6.78 -10.43 -5.29
C GLN A 307 -5.40 -10.52 -5.94
N GLU A 308 -4.59 -11.45 -5.47
CA GLU A 308 -3.46 -11.95 -6.24
C GLU A 308 -3.99 -12.72 -7.45
N LEU A 309 -3.60 -12.29 -8.65
CA LEU A 309 -4.08 -12.89 -9.88
C LEU A 309 -3.14 -14.02 -10.33
N LYS A 310 -1.84 -13.72 -10.40
CA LYS A 310 -0.80 -14.68 -10.80
C LYS A 310 0.58 -14.10 -10.51
N ASN A 311 1.58 -14.97 -10.54
CA ASN A 311 2.97 -14.57 -10.50
C ASN A 311 3.56 -14.66 -11.90
N ASP A 312 4.50 -13.77 -12.23
CA ASP A 312 5.36 -13.90 -13.39
C ASP A 312 6.83 -13.67 -13.02
N LYS A 313 7.71 -14.35 -13.74
CA LYS A 313 9.17 -14.14 -13.67
C LYS A 313 9.69 -13.84 -15.06
N PHE A 314 10.35 -12.71 -15.19
CA PHE A 314 10.99 -12.22 -16.40
C PHE A 314 12.51 -12.19 -16.21
N GLN A 315 13.22 -12.57 -17.26
CA GLN A 315 14.64 -12.27 -17.41
C GLN A 315 14.78 -11.49 -18.72
N ILE A 316 15.30 -10.28 -18.62
CA ILE A 316 15.40 -9.33 -19.73
C ILE A 316 16.88 -9.06 -19.96
N GLU A 317 17.33 -9.20 -21.19
CA GLU A 317 18.68 -8.86 -21.65
C GLU A 317 18.59 -7.77 -22.72
N ALA A 318 19.50 -6.82 -22.68
CA ALA A 318 19.54 -5.69 -23.62
C ALA A 318 20.98 -5.23 -23.82
N LYS A 319 21.26 -4.56 -24.95
CA LYS A 319 22.61 -4.03 -25.19
C LYS A 319 22.97 -2.92 -24.23
N LYS A 320 21.99 -2.12 -23.82
CA LYS A 320 22.18 -1.02 -22.89
C LYS A 320 21.01 -0.97 -21.92
N ILE A 321 21.34 -0.86 -20.64
CA ILE A 321 20.39 -0.71 -19.55
C ILE A 321 20.80 0.55 -18.80
N TYR A 322 19.85 1.42 -18.48
CA TYR A 322 20.11 2.63 -17.69
C TYR A 322 18.91 3.01 -16.80
N TRP A 323 19.19 3.79 -15.77
CA TRP A 323 18.20 4.25 -14.79
C TRP A 323 17.93 5.74 -14.98
N GLU A 324 16.66 6.12 -14.93
CA GLU A 324 16.19 7.50 -14.88
C GLU A 324 15.41 7.72 -13.58
N SER A 325 15.91 8.60 -12.71
CA SER A 325 15.27 8.91 -11.42
C SER A 325 14.08 9.86 -11.61
N LEU A 326 12.94 9.50 -11.04
CA LEU A 326 11.68 10.26 -11.08
C LEU A 326 11.13 10.46 -9.65
N PRO A 327 11.79 11.25 -8.78
CA PRO A 327 11.39 11.41 -7.38
C PRO A 327 10.02 12.08 -7.19
N ASN A 328 9.50 12.73 -8.23
CA ASN A 328 8.18 13.36 -8.24
C ASN A 328 7.12 12.49 -8.94
N LEU A 329 7.41 11.22 -9.23
CA LEU A 329 6.42 10.29 -9.75
C LEU A 329 5.29 10.16 -8.72
N GLU A 330 4.08 10.54 -9.12
CA GLU A 330 2.88 10.34 -8.31
C GLU A 330 2.58 8.85 -8.20
N ASP A 331 2.21 8.44 -6.99
CA ASP A 331 1.92 7.06 -6.60
C ASP A 331 0.60 6.54 -7.12
#